data_AF-A0A1V0DJ96-F1
#
_entry.id   AF-A0A1V0DJ96-F1
#
_cell.length_a   1.000
_cell.length_b   1.000
_cell.length_c   1.000
_cell.angle_alpha   90.00
_cell.angle_beta   90.00
_cell.angle_gamma   90.00
#
_symmetry.space_group_name_H-M   'P 1'
#
loop_
_entity.id
_entity.type
_entity.pdbx_description
1 polymer ?
#
loop_
_entity_poly.entity_id
_entity_poly.type
_entity_poly.pdbx_seq_one_letter_code
_entity_poly.pdbx_strand_id
1 'polypeptide(L)'
;MLALVLAGGAGGAAGQSATSRIQQGRYLIEQYRTARLEVLARQHLGPGGAYLPARPPAPLAYASAEVAAMVARLQPPVASPPPAVEVPAFTLTRVQPVKKLERGWFETQYQDVAWAYLGSNYWTPIDTTHTRVWRAKLEATYGPPTKTLAELDFSREIRLEEYIQFEYWFVLNDSIPVRVMDVNGPFERGLVVSTDHRYRNILFPLRQAFLMDVATSAALEPYVDYYFHAAVGTWYRTGYDGRRFFLEPIRRPNLERGRPWMEAGER
;
A
#
# COMPACT_ATOMS: atom_id res chain seq x y z
N MET A 1 7.81 -11.83 60.36
CA MET A 1 6.53 -11.08 60.40
C MET A 1 5.83 -11.32 59.07
N LEU A 2 4.62 -11.86 59.14
CA LEU A 2 3.71 -12.13 58.03
C LEU A 2 3.19 -10.82 57.42
N ALA A 3 3.05 -10.76 56.09
CA ALA A 3 1.83 -10.26 55.45
C ALA A 3 1.82 -10.66 53.97
N LEU A 4 0.91 -11.58 53.66
CA LEU A 4 0.46 -11.99 52.34
C LEU A 4 -0.71 -11.06 51.95
N VAL A 5 -0.74 -10.56 50.72
CA VAL A 5 -2.00 -10.16 50.06
C VAL A 5 -2.02 -10.78 48.67
N LEU A 6 -3.00 -11.66 48.47
CA LEU A 6 -3.40 -12.27 47.21
C LEU A 6 -4.53 -11.45 46.57
N ALA A 7 -4.42 -11.20 45.26
CA ALA A 7 -5.52 -11.10 44.29
C ALA A 7 -4.84 -11.31 42.92
N GLY A 8 -5.16 -12.28 42.07
CA GLY A 8 -6.47 -12.71 41.61
C GLY A 8 -6.65 -12.21 40.16
N GLY A 9 -6.56 -13.08 39.16
CA GLY A 9 -6.87 -12.71 37.77
C GLY A 9 -6.08 -13.50 36.70
N ALA A 10 -6.70 -14.56 36.19
CA ALA A 10 -6.22 -15.37 35.09
C ALA A 10 -6.41 -14.68 33.72
N GLY A 11 -5.52 -15.02 32.77
CA GLY A 11 -5.78 -14.95 31.33
C GLY A 11 -5.48 -13.61 30.64
N GLY A 12 -4.30 -13.48 30.02
CA GLY A 12 -4.03 -12.32 29.15
C GLY A 12 -2.62 -12.17 28.57
N ALA A 13 -1.64 -12.97 28.99
CA ALA A 13 -0.24 -12.72 28.63
C ALA A 13 0.23 -13.33 27.29
N ALA A 14 -0.49 -14.29 26.70
CA ALA A 14 0.03 -15.02 25.52
C ALA A 14 -0.15 -14.28 24.18
N GLY A 15 -1.14 -13.39 24.08
CA GLY A 15 -1.48 -12.70 22.81
C GLY A 15 -0.59 -11.49 22.51
N GLN A 16 -0.17 -10.74 23.53
CA GLN A 16 0.65 -9.52 23.35
C GLN A 16 2.11 -9.84 23.02
N SER A 17 2.63 -11.00 23.46
CA SER A 17 4.02 -11.40 23.23
C SER A 17 4.29 -11.99 21.85
N ALA A 18 3.25 -12.43 21.12
CA ALA A 18 3.36 -12.99 19.78
C ALA A 18 3.34 -11.89 18.71
N THR A 19 2.43 -10.92 18.84
CA THR A 19 2.38 -9.72 18.01
C THR A 19 3.61 -8.84 18.20
N SER A 20 4.11 -8.66 19.43
CA SER A 20 5.35 -7.91 19.68
C SER A 20 6.58 -8.60 19.07
N ARG A 21 6.65 -9.94 19.11
CA ARG A 21 7.73 -10.71 18.46
C ARG A 21 7.66 -10.67 16.94
N ILE A 22 6.47 -10.69 16.35
CA ILE A 22 6.29 -10.55 14.90
C ILE A 22 6.63 -9.13 14.44
N GLN A 23 6.26 -8.11 15.22
CA GLN A 23 6.64 -6.72 14.96
C GLN A 23 8.15 -6.48 15.12
N GLN A 24 8.77 -7.04 16.16
CA GLN A 24 10.23 -7.00 16.34
C GLN A 24 10.97 -7.76 15.23
N GLY A 25 10.44 -8.91 14.78
CA GLY A 25 11.00 -9.67 13.66
C GLY A 25 10.94 -8.91 12.33
N ARG A 26 9.84 -8.19 12.07
CA ARG A 26 9.73 -7.30 10.90
C ARG A 26 10.68 -6.11 10.98
N TYR A 27 10.83 -5.51 12.17
CA TYR A 27 11.78 -4.42 12.41
C TYR A 27 13.24 -4.86 12.17
N LEU A 28 13.61 -6.06 12.62
CA LEU A 28 14.94 -6.64 12.40
C LEU A 28 15.22 -6.94 10.92
N ILE A 29 14.21 -7.42 10.17
CA ILE A 29 14.34 -7.69 8.73
C ILE A 29 14.55 -6.38 7.96
N GLU A 30 13.82 -5.32 8.31
CA GLU A 30 13.97 -4.00 7.66
C GLU A 30 15.28 -3.30 8.04
N GLN A 31 15.74 -3.45 9.28
CA GLN A 31 17.07 -3.00 9.68
C GLN A 31 18.18 -3.74 8.94
N TYR A 32 18.07 -5.06 8.79
CA TYR A 32 19.05 -5.84 8.04
C TYR A 32 19.06 -5.48 6.55
N ARG A 33 17.89 -5.27 5.95
CA ARG A 33 17.76 -4.80 4.55
C ARG A 33 18.40 -3.45 4.35
N THR A 34 18.10 -2.48 5.23
CA THR A 34 18.66 -1.13 5.17
C THR A 34 20.17 -1.15 5.34
N ALA A 35 20.68 -1.84 6.37
CA ALA A 35 22.12 -1.96 6.61
C ALA A 35 22.85 -2.65 5.43
N ARG A 36 22.23 -3.69 4.83
CA ARG A 36 22.80 -4.38 3.67
C ARG A 36 22.84 -3.47 2.44
N LEU A 37 21.79 -2.69 2.19
CA LEU A 37 21.75 -1.73 1.09
C LEU A 37 22.78 -0.62 1.27
N GLU A 38 22.97 -0.13 2.50
CA GLU A 38 24.01 0.86 2.80
C GLU A 38 25.42 0.32 2.59
N VAL A 39 25.69 -0.93 3.00
CA VAL A 39 27.00 -1.56 2.78
C VAL A 39 27.24 -1.77 1.29
N LEU A 40 26.25 -2.24 0.53
CA LEU A 40 26.35 -2.40 -0.92
C LEU A 40 26.55 -1.05 -1.61
N ALA A 41 25.83 -0.01 -1.19
CA ALA A 41 25.98 1.35 -1.68
C ALA A 41 27.40 1.89 -1.39
N ARG A 42 27.93 1.71 -0.17
CA ARG A 42 29.31 2.13 0.16
C ARG A 42 30.38 1.32 -0.58
N GLN A 43 30.13 0.05 -0.86
CA GLN A 43 31.06 -0.80 -1.61
C GLN A 43 31.09 -0.45 -3.11
N HIS A 44 30.00 0.09 -3.66
CA HIS A 44 29.84 0.30 -5.11
C HIS A 44 29.75 1.78 -5.53
N LEU A 45 29.57 2.71 -4.58
CA LEU A 45 29.60 4.15 -4.80
C LEU A 45 30.86 4.72 -4.16
N GLY A 46 31.80 5.20 -4.99
CA GLY A 46 32.97 5.92 -4.51
C GLY A 46 32.60 7.27 -3.86
N PRO A 47 33.57 7.93 -3.19
CA PRO A 47 33.35 9.24 -2.56
C PRO A 47 33.09 10.28 -3.65
N GLY A 48 31.82 10.59 -3.89
CA GLY A 48 31.41 11.53 -4.94
C GLY A 48 29.99 11.35 -5.49
N GLY A 49 29.28 10.26 -5.14
CA GLY A 49 27.82 10.17 -5.35
C GLY A 49 27.34 10.35 -6.80
N ALA A 50 28.13 9.93 -7.80
CA ALA A 50 27.67 9.92 -9.18
C ALA A 50 26.81 8.67 -9.45
N TYR A 51 25.66 8.86 -10.10
CA TYR A 51 24.81 7.81 -10.63
C TYR A 51 25.64 6.76 -11.39
N LEU A 52 25.49 5.49 -11.01
CA LEU A 52 26.10 4.39 -11.75
C LEU A 52 25.52 4.40 -13.18
N PRO A 53 26.35 4.43 -14.25
CA PRO A 53 25.84 4.23 -15.59
C PRO A 53 25.20 2.84 -15.64
N ALA A 54 24.00 2.75 -16.23
CA ALA A 54 23.29 1.50 -16.41
C ALA A 54 24.19 0.53 -17.19
N ARG A 55 24.86 -0.39 -16.49
CA ARG A 55 25.61 -1.45 -17.12
C ARG A 55 24.60 -2.50 -17.59
N PRO A 56 24.72 -2.99 -18.84
CA PRO A 56 23.91 -4.12 -19.27
C PRO A 56 24.13 -5.29 -18.29
N PRO A 57 23.11 -6.12 -18.03
CA PRO A 57 23.26 -7.27 -17.15
C PRO A 57 24.40 -8.13 -17.68
N ALA A 58 25.50 -8.19 -16.93
CA ALA A 58 26.59 -9.08 -17.27
C ALA A 58 26.04 -10.50 -17.11
N PRO A 59 26.06 -11.33 -18.16
CA PRO A 59 25.72 -12.73 -18.00
C PRO A 59 26.69 -13.31 -16.97
N LEU A 60 26.14 -13.79 -15.85
CA LEU A 60 26.93 -14.55 -14.88
C LEU A 60 27.50 -15.73 -15.64
N ALA A 61 28.83 -15.79 -15.76
CA ALA A 61 29.50 -16.98 -16.25
C ALA A 61 29.24 -18.10 -15.23
N TYR A 62 28.17 -18.86 -15.46
CA TYR A 62 27.89 -20.08 -14.72
C TYR A 62 28.98 -21.10 -15.04
N ALA A 63 30.11 -20.98 -14.33
CA ALA A 63 31.21 -21.91 -14.41
C ALA A 63 31.32 -22.69 -13.10
N SER A 64 30.35 -23.55 -12.85
CA SER A 64 30.65 -24.93 -12.46
C SER A 64 29.42 -25.80 -12.68
N ALA A 65 29.61 -26.94 -13.35
CA ALA A 65 28.57 -27.96 -13.52
C ALA A 65 28.01 -28.43 -12.16
N GLU A 66 28.77 -28.22 -11.07
CA GLU A 66 28.38 -28.52 -9.70
C GLU A 66 27.24 -27.61 -9.18
N VAL A 67 27.26 -26.31 -9.48
CA VAL A 67 26.16 -25.41 -9.09
C VAL A 67 24.89 -25.74 -9.89
N ALA A 68 25.02 -26.06 -11.18
CA ALA A 68 23.89 -26.50 -11.99
C ALA A 68 23.30 -27.83 -11.48
N ALA A 69 24.15 -28.78 -11.10
CA ALA A 69 23.72 -30.05 -10.51
C ALA A 69 23.11 -29.88 -9.11
N MET A 70 23.61 -28.95 -8.30
CA MET A 70 23.03 -28.63 -6.99
C MET A 70 21.66 -27.97 -7.14
N VAL A 71 21.49 -27.04 -8.09
CA VAL A 71 20.20 -26.44 -8.41
C VAL A 71 19.22 -27.48 -8.95
N ALA A 72 19.66 -28.40 -9.80
CA ALA A 72 18.83 -29.48 -10.34
C ALA A 72 18.40 -30.49 -9.25
N ARG A 73 19.23 -30.72 -8.23
CA ARG A 73 18.90 -31.59 -7.07
C ARG A 73 17.95 -30.92 -6.07
N LEU A 74 17.95 -29.59 -6.03
CA LEU A 74 17.05 -28.78 -5.19
C LEU A 74 15.73 -28.44 -5.90
N GLN A 75 15.66 -28.61 -7.22
CA GLN A 75 14.42 -28.53 -7.96
C GLN A 75 13.60 -29.79 -7.67
N PRO A 76 12.42 -29.69 -7.04
CA PRO A 76 11.50 -30.82 -7.02
C PRO A 76 11.21 -31.23 -8.48
N PRO A 77 10.96 -32.52 -8.76
CA PRO A 77 10.56 -32.94 -10.10
C PRO A 77 9.45 -32.01 -10.54
N VAL A 78 9.58 -31.46 -11.75
CA VAL A 78 8.54 -30.65 -12.37
C VAL A 78 7.34 -31.57 -12.49
N ALA A 79 6.48 -31.56 -11.47
CA ALA A 79 5.15 -32.07 -11.58
C ALA A 79 4.58 -31.37 -12.82
N SER A 80 3.97 -32.15 -13.71
CA SER A 80 3.20 -31.61 -14.83
C SER A 80 2.50 -30.35 -14.38
N PRO A 81 2.54 -29.26 -15.18
CA PRO A 81 1.89 -28.01 -14.78
C PRO A 81 0.50 -28.39 -14.25
N PRO A 82 0.16 -28.01 -13.01
CA PRO A 82 -1.16 -28.33 -12.49
C PRO A 82 -2.17 -27.90 -13.56
N PRO A 83 -3.21 -28.71 -13.84
CA PRO A 83 -4.23 -28.31 -14.82
C PRO A 83 -4.57 -26.87 -14.52
N ALA A 84 -4.47 -26.00 -15.53
CA ALA A 84 -4.61 -24.57 -15.38
C ALA A 84 -5.79 -24.34 -14.44
N VAL A 85 -5.50 -23.92 -13.21
CA VAL A 85 -6.56 -23.57 -12.28
C VAL A 85 -7.23 -22.43 -13.00
N GLU A 86 -8.43 -22.68 -13.53
CA GLU A 86 -9.28 -21.63 -14.07
C GLU A 86 -9.46 -20.66 -12.92
N VAL A 87 -8.59 -19.63 -12.88
CA VAL A 87 -8.76 -18.54 -11.94
C VAL A 87 -10.11 -17.97 -12.33
N PRO A 88 -11.14 -18.05 -11.47
CA PRO A 88 -12.47 -17.65 -11.86
C PRO A 88 -12.38 -16.20 -12.33
N ALA A 89 -12.64 -16.00 -13.63
CA ALA A 89 -12.66 -14.68 -14.21
C ALA A 89 -13.76 -13.90 -13.49
N PHE A 90 -13.41 -12.77 -12.89
CA PHE A 90 -14.40 -11.88 -12.31
C PHE A 90 -14.90 -10.92 -13.38
N THR A 91 -16.19 -10.97 -13.69
CA THR A 91 -16.80 -10.01 -14.61
C THR A 91 -17.23 -8.78 -13.84
N LEU A 92 -16.57 -7.66 -14.12
CA LEU A 92 -16.97 -6.35 -13.62
C LEU A 92 -17.98 -5.73 -14.58
N THR A 93 -19.21 -5.52 -14.12
CA THR A 93 -20.29 -4.94 -14.93
C THR A 93 -20.57 -3.50 -14.53
N ARG A 94 -20.46 -3.18 -13.23
CA ARG A 94 -20.75 -1.84 -12.73
C ARG A 94 -19.79 -1.43 -11.63
N VAL A 95 -19.35 -0.18 -11.70
CA VAL A 95 -18.55 0.49 -10.68
C VAL A 95 -19.33 1.71 -10.20
N GLN A 96 -19.68 1.77 -8.92
CA GLN A 96 -20.25 2.95 -8.29
C GLN A 96 -19.24 3.56 -7.31
N PRO A 97 -18.60 4.69 -7.63
CA PRO A 97 -17.73 5.39 -6.69
C PRO A 97 -18.57 6.05 -5.59
N VAL A 98 -18.15 5.86 -4.34
CA VAL A 98 -18.77 6.48 -3.16
C VAL A 98 -18.07 7.79 -2.88
N LYS A 99 -18.80 8.89 -2.96
CA LYS A 99 -18.29 10.24 -2.73
C LYS A 99 -18.22 10.57 -1.25
N LYS A 100 -17.49 11.63 -0.90
CA LYS A 100 -17.33 12.10 0.49
C LYS A 100 -18.66 12.26 1.25
N LEU A 101 -19.70 12.77 0.58
CA LEU A 101 -21.03 12.97 1.20
C LEU A 101 -21.80 11.65 1.40
N GLU A 102 -21.50 10.62 0.62
CA GLU A 102 -22.13 9.30 0.68
C GLU A 102 -21.43 8.36 1.67
N ARG A 103 -20.33 8.82 2.28
CA ARG A 103 -19.50 8.05 3.21
C ARG A 103 -20.30 7.46 4.37
N GLY A 104 -21.15 8.28 5.01
CA GLY A 104 -21.96 7.84 6.14
C GLY A 104 -22.97 6.75 5.77
N TRP A 105 -23.54 6.81 4.57
CA TRP A 105 -24.38 5.73 4.05
C TRP A 105 -23.58 4.44 3.87
N PHE A 106 -22.40 4.50 3.25
CA PHE A 106 -21.57 3.32 3.03
C PHE A 106 -21.11 2.69 4.36
N GLU A 107 -20.70 3.51 5.32
CA GLU A 107 -20.33 3.06 6.67
C GLU A 107 -21.51 2.36 7.36
N THR A 108 -22.72 2.93 7.28
CA THR A 108 -23.92 2.32 7.88
C THR A 108 -24.29 1.02 7.18
N GLN A 109 -24.32 1.00 5.85
CA GLN A 109 -24.73 -0.14 5.04
C GLN A 109 -23.78 -1.34 5.20
N TYR A 110 -22.49 -1.08 5.40
CA TYR A 110 -21.44 -2.10 5.48
C TYR A 110 -20.73 -2.14 6.85
N GLN A 111 -21.42 -1.72 7.92
CA GLN A 111 -20.86 -1.66 9.28
C GLN A 111 -20.40 -3.02 9.79
N ASP A 112 -21.11 -4.10 9.43
CA ASP A 112 -20.85 -5.47 9.92
C ASP A 112 -19.92 -6.27 8.99
N VAL A 113 -19.29 -5.61 8.01
CA VAL A 113 -18.39 -6.27 7.07
C VAL A 113 -17.05 -6.58 7.74
N ALA A 114 -16.71 -7.87 7.79
CA ALA A 114 -15.35 -8.31 8.04
C ALA A 114 -14.50 -8.10 6.78
N TRP A 115 -13.48 -7.25 6.84
CA TRP A 115 -12.67 -6.90 5.67
C TRP A 115 -11.57 -7.91 5.38
N ALA A 116 -11.46 -8.36 4.13
CA ALA A 116 -10.30 -9.05 3.57
C ALA A 116 -9.47 -8.07 2.74
N TYR A 117 -8.14 -8.20 2.81
CA TYR A 117 -7.19 -7.27 2.21
C TYR A 117 -6.24 -7.97 1.24
N LEU A 118 -5.89 -7.27 0.17
CA LEU A 118 -4.88 -7.67 -0.80
C LEU A 118 -3.94 -6.51 -1.07
N GLY A 119 -2.69 -6.66 -0.61
CA GLY A 119 -1.62 -5.68 -0.81
C GLY A 119 -0.87 -5.86 -2.14
N SER A 120 0.27 -5.18 -2.24
CA SER A 120 1.03 -5.05 -3.49
C SER A 120 2.22 -6.01 -3.61
N ASN A 121 1.94 -7.31 -3.54
CA ASN A 121 2.98 -8.34 -3.46
C ASN A 121 3.28 -9.04 -4.81
N TYR A 122 2.69 -8.57 -5.91
CA TYR A 122 2.87 -9.19 -7.23
C TYR A 122 3.67 -8.29 -8.17
N TRP A 123 4.12 -8.84 -9.30
CA TRP A 123 4.87 -8.12 -10.32
C TRP A 123 3.93 -7.64 -11.42
N THR A 124 2.82 -7.00 -11.04
CA THR A 124 1.85 -6.44 -11.99
C THR A 124 1.98 -4.92 -12.07
N PRO A 125 1.52 -4.27 -13.15
CA PRO A 125 1.46 -2.81 -13.22
C PRO A 125 0.72 -2.19 -12.02
N ILE A 126 -0.25 -2.90 -11.44
CA ILE A 126 -0.98 -2.47 -10.25
C ILE A 126 -0.04 -2.31 -9.05
N ASP A 127 0.87 -3.24 -8.87
CA ASP A 127 1.79 -3.28 -7.72
C ASP A 127 3.04 -2.42 -7.94
N THR A 128 3.52 -2.29 -9.19
CA THR A 128 4.77 -1.60 -9.49
C THR A 128 4.59 -0.12 -9.75
N THR A 129 3.37 0.36 -9.98
CA THR A 129 3.10 1.79 -10.21
C THR A 129 3.18 2.57 -8.90
N HIS A 130 3.82 3.74 -8.94
CA HIS A 130 3.91 4.61 -7.76
C HIS A 130 2.52 5.08 -7.29
N THR A 131 2.30 5.12 -5.99
CA THR A 131 1.03 5.52 -5.35
C THR A 131 0.58 6.92 -5.79
N ARG A 132 1.52 7.86 -5.94
CA ARG A 132 1.22 9.22 -6.44
C ARG A 132 0.67 9.23 -7.87
N VAL A 133 1.09 8.28 -8.71
CA VAL A 133 0.57 8.11 -10.08
C VAL A 133 -0.81 7.46 -10.02
N TRP A 134 -0.99 6.45 -9.17
CA TRP A 134 -2.30 5.87 -8.88
C TRP A 134 -3.31 6.91 -8.44
N ARG A 135 -2.92 7.81 -7.54
CA ARG A 135 -3.75 8.89 -7.03
C ARG A 135 -4.25 9.82 -8.15
N ALA A 136 -3.40 10.19 -9.10
CA ALA A 136 -3.79 11.00 -10.27
C ALA A 136 -4.67 10.24 -11.27
N LYS A 137 -4.40 8.95 -11.51
CA LYS A 137 -5.22 8.10 -12.40
C LYS A 137 -6.62 7.87 -11.83
N LEU A 138 -6.70 7.63 -10.51
CA LEU A 138 -7.97 7.47 -9.80
C LEU A 138 -8.74 8.79 -9.74
N GLU A 139 -8.05 9.93 -9.60
CA GLU A 139 -8.66 11.26 -9.74
C GLU A 139 -9.27 11.44 -11.14
N ALA A 140 -8.51 11.14 -12.20
CA ALA A 140 -8.99 11.26 -13.57
C ALA A 140 -10.20 10.36 -13.85
N THR A 141 -10.25 9.16 -13.26
CA THR A 141 -11.29 8.17 -13.56
C THR A 141 -12.52 8.34 -12.66
N TYR A 142 -12.32 8.62 -11.37
CA TYR A 142 -13.36 8.58 -10.34
C TYR A 142 -13.50 9.88 -9.54
N GLY A 143 -12.68 10.89 -9.83
CA GLY A 143 -12.66 12.17 -9.12
C GLY A 143 -12.01 12.09 -7.72
N PRO A 144 -12.39 12.97 -6.80
CA PRO A 144 -11.74 13.04 -5.49
C PRO A 144 -11.94 11.77 -4.66
N PRO A 145 -10.96 11.38 -3.84
CA PRO A 145 -11.08 10.25 -2.93
C PRO A 145 -12.21 10.46 -1.92
N THR A 146 -12.81 9.36 -1.47
CA THR A 146 -13.85 9.36 -0.43
C THR A 146 -13.32 9.94 0.88
N LYS A 147 -12.07 9.63 1.21
CA LYS A 147 -11.39 10.08 2.42
C LYS A 147 -9.89 10.28 2.16
N THR A 148 -9.32 11.32 2.75
CA THR A 148 -7.88 11.55 2.83
C THR A 148 -7.48 11.82 4.27
N LEU A 149 -6.19 12.00 4.48
CA LEU A 149 -5.63 12.43 5.75
C LEU A 149 -6.22 13.75 6.27
N ALA A 150 -6.76 14.60 5.39
CA ALA A 150 -7.46 15.83 5.77
C ALA A 150 -8.78 15.61 6.51
N GLU A 151 -9.36 14.41 6.41
CA GLU A 151 -10.59 14.03 7.11
C GLU A 151 -10.35 13.24 8.40
N LEU A 152 -9.10 13.07 8.83
CA LEU A 152 -8.79 12.45 10.12
C LEU A 152 -8.95 13.44 11.27
N ASP A 153 -9.50 12.95 12.38
CA ASP A 153 -9.54 13.68 13.63
C ASP A 153 -8.24 13.46 14.40
N PHE A 154 -7.38 14.48 14.44
CA PHE A 154 -6.11 14.46 15.16
C PHE A 154 -6.22 14.94 16.62
N SER A 155 -7.43 15.19 17.13
CA SER A 155 -7.65 15.48 18.56
C SER A 155 -7.50 14.23 19.43
N ARG A 156 -7.65 13.04 18.83
CA ARG A 156 -7.41 11.74 19.44
C ARG A 156 -6.03 11.20 19.09
N GLU A 157 -5.53 10.27 19.89
CA GLU A 157 -4.33 9.50 19.57
C GLU A 157 -4.58 8.67 18.30
N ILE A 158 -4.01 9.11 17.17
CA ILE A 158 -4.13 8.44 15.87
C ILE A 158 -3.15 7.28 15.85
N ARG A 159 -3.67 6.07 15.61
CA ARG A 159 -2.84 4.89 15.45
C ARG A 159 -2.10 4.91 14.11
N LEU A 160 -0.95 4.26 14.03
CA LEU A 160 -0.15 4.20 12.79
C LEU A 160 -0.97 3.66 11.59
N GLU A 161 -1.91 2.75 11.84
CA GLU A 161 -2.80 2.16 10.84
C GLU A 161 -3.88 3.13 10.34
N GLU A 162 -4.10 4.26 11.02
CA GLU A 162 -5.04 5.31 10.61
C GLU A 162 -4.42 6.34 9.65
N TYR A 163 -3.09 6.32 9.44
CA TYR A 163 -2.39 7.17 8.47
C TYR A 163 -2.50 6.65 7.03
N ILE A 164 -3.74 6.43 6.60
CA ILE A 164 -4.03 6.12 5.21
C ILE A 164 -4.02 7.43 4.43
N GLN A 165 -3.18 7.51 3.40
CA GLN A 165 -2.98 8.73 2.63
C GLN A 165 -4.27 9.12 1.90
N PHE A 166 -4.87 8.17 1.20
CA PHE A 166 -6.18 8.32 0.58
C PHE A 166 -6.92 6.99 0.54
N GLU A 167 -8.24 7.07 0.55
CA GLU A 167 -9.16 5.96 0.35
C GLU A 167 -10.20 6.32 -0.71
N TYR A 168 -10.34 5.44 -1.68
CA TYR A 168 -11.48 5.42 -2.59
C TYR A 168 -12.38 4.25 -2.22
N TRP A 169 -13.66 4.53 -2.06
CA TRP A 169 -14.66 3.51 -1.74
C TRP A 169 -15.59 3.32 -2.92
N PHE A 170 -16.00 2.08 -3.12
CA PHE A 170 -16.83 1.68 -4.25
C PHE A 170 -17.84 0.62 -3.84
N VAL A 171 -18.94 0.58 -4.59
CA VAL A 171 -19.82 -0.58 -4.67
C VAL A 171 -19.69 -1.15 -6.08
N LEU A 172 -19.16 -2.37 -6.19
CA LEU A 172 -19.01 -3.08 -7.46
C LEU A 172 -20.18 -4.04 -7.66
N ASN A 173 -20.66 -4.16 -8.90
CA ASN A 173 -21.80 -5.02 -9.28
C ASN A 173 -22.97 -4.89 -8.29
N ASP A 174 -23.29 -3.64 -7.94
CA ASP A 174 -24.39 -3.20 -7.07
C ASP A 174 -24.37 -3.67 -5.60
N SER A 175 -23.43 -4.52 -5.18
CA SER A 175 -23.47 -5.14 -3.85
C SER A 175 -22.13 -5.43 -3.18
N ILE A 176 -21.02 -5.36 -3.92
CA ILE A 176 -19.70 -5.74 -3.41
C ILE A 176 -19.01 -4.47 -2.88
N PRO A 177 -18.86 -4.29 -1.56
CA PRO A 177 -18.14 -3.14 -1.02
C PRO A 177 -16.64 -3.31 -1.27
N VAL A 178 -16.01 -2.28 -1.81
CA VAL A 178 -14.57 -2.27 -2.09
C VAL A 178 -13.94 -0.98 -1.60
N ARG A 179 -12.78 -1.08 -0.96
CA ARG A 179 -11.92 0.08 -0.66
C ARG A 179 -10.57 -0.10 -1.31
N VAL A 180 -10.10 0.95 -1.97
CA VAL A 180 -8.76 1.06 -2.53
C VAL A 180 -8.02 2.13 -1.75
N MET A 181 -6.87 1.78 -1.20
CA MET A 181 -6.18 2.63 -0.24
C MET A 181 -4.67 2.66 -0.48
N ASP A 182 -4.08 3.81 -0.22
CA ASP A 182 -2.64 3.98 -0.08
C ASP A 182 -2.28 4.07 1.41
N VAL A 183 -1.69 2.99 1.93
CA VAL A 183 -1.26 2.87 3.33
C VAL A 183 0.21 3.25 3.53
N ASN A 184 0.94 3.50 2.44
CA ASN A 184 2.39 3.65 2.46
C ASN A 184 2.84 5.08 2.09
N GLY A 185 2.00 5.83 1.39
CA GLY A 185 2.23 7.23 1.02
C GLY A 185 2.94 7.40 -0.32
N PRO A 186 3.29 8.65 -0.70
CA PRO A 186 3.67 9.03 -2.06
C PRO A 186 5.03 8.52 -2.53
N PHE A 187 5.86 7.99 -1.62
CA PHE A 187 7.17 7.41 -1.94
C PHE A 187 7.08 5.98 -2.48
N GLU A 188 5.97 5.31 -2.19
CA GLU A 188 5.86 3.87 -2.32
C GLU A 188 5.08 3.48 -3.59
N ARG A 189 4.85 2.18 -3.74
CA ARG A 189 4.22 1.60 -4.91
C ARG A 189 3.02 0.74 -4.53
N GLY A 190 2.12 0.65 -5.50
CA GLY A 190 0.93 -0.16 -5.45
C GLY A 190 -0.14 0.37 -4.50
N LEU A 191 -1.25 -0.35 -4.45
CA LEU A 191 -2.42 -0.02 -3.65
C LEU A 191 -2.87 -1.27 -2.91
N VAL A 192 -3.43 -1.06 -1.72
CA VAL A 192 -4.15 -2.11 -1.02
C VAL A 192 -5.61 -2.06 -1.47
N VAL A 193 -6.15 -3.22 -1.83
CA VAL A 193 -7.58 -3.39 -2.13
C VAL A 193 -8.19 -4.24 -1.04
N SER A 194 -9.35 -3.83 -0.55
CA SER A 194 -10.11 -4.58 0.45
C SER A 194 -11.57 -4.72 0.06
N THR A 195 -12.18 -5.80 0.51
CA THR A 195 -13.60 -6.10 0.28
C THR A 195 -14.13 -6.93 1.44
N ASP A 196 -15.43 -7.25 1.43
CA ASP A 196 -16.01 -8.19 2.38
C ASP A 196 -15.35 -9.57 2.27
N HIS A 197 -15.00 -10.15 3.41
CA HIS A 197 -14.34 -11.44 3.54
C HIS A 197 -15.06 -12.58 2.80
N ARG A 198 -16.38 -12.50 2.61
CA ARG A 198 -17.12 -13.44 1.76
C ARG A 198 -16.59 -13.52 0.33
N TYR A 199 -15.99 -12.44 -0.18
CA TYR A 199 -15.38 -12.34 -1.51
C TYR A 199 -13.86 -12.56 -1.51
N ARG A 200 -13.25 -12.97 -0.39
CA ARG A 200 -11.78 -13.14 -0.29
C ARG A 200 -11.20 -14.04 -1.39
N ASN A 201 -11.93 -15.07 -1.80
CA ASN A 201 -11.48 -16.05 -2.79
C ASN A 201 -11.44 -15.47 -4.21
N ILE A 202 -12.20 -14.39 -4.46
CA ILE A 202 -12.22 -13.66 -5.73
C ILE A 202 -11.51 -12.31 -5.66
N LEU A 203 -10.90 -11.95 -4.52
CA LEU A 203 -10.31 -10.63 -4.32
C LEU A 203 -9.16 -10.34 -5.32
N PHE A 204 -8.36 -11.34 -5.67
CA PHE A 204 -7.34 -11.19 -6.69
C PHE A 204 -7.92 -10.92 -8.09
N PRO A 205 -8.79 -11.79 -8.66
CA PRO A 205 -9.39 -11.52 -9.97
C PRO A 205 -10.26 -10.25 -9.98
N LEU A 206 -10.96 -9.94 -8.88
CA LEU A 206 -11.71 -8.69 -8.71
C LEU A 206 -10.78 -7.47 -8.81
N ARG A 207 -9.65 -7.48 -8.07
CA ARG A 207 -8.65 -6.40 -8.11
C ARG A 207 -8.12 -6.19 -9.52
N GLN A 208 -7.83 -7.28 -10.23
CA GLN A 208 -7.36 -7.21 -11.61
C GLN A 208 -8.43 -6.59 -12.52
N ALA A 209 -9.64 -7.15 -12.52
CA ALA A 209 -10.75 -6.63 -13.34
C ALA A 209 -11.08 -5.17 -13.04
N PHE A 210 -10.95 -4.74 -11.78
CA PHE A 210 -11.27 -3.39 -11.36
C PHE A 210 -10.19 -2.36 -11.68
N LEU A 211 -8.92 -2.67 -11.42
CA LEU A 211 -7.85 -1.67 -11.54
C LEU A 211 -7.08 -1.73 -12.87
N MET A 212 -7.29 -2.74 -13.71
CA MET A 212 -6.55 -2.86 -14.98
C MET A 212 -6.83 -1.70 -15.93
N ASP A 213 -8.09 -1.28 -16.06
CA ASP A 213 -8.46 -0.16 -16.95
C ASP A 213 -7.83 1.15 -16.46
N VAL A 214 -7.80 1.36 -15.14
CA VAL A 214 -7.13 2.52 -14.54
C VAL A 214 -5.61 2.42 -14.72
N ALA A 215 -5.03 1.21 -14.62
CA ALA A 215 -3.60 0.99 -14.82
C ALA A 215 -3.17 1.38 -16.23
N THR A 216 -3.95 1.00 -17.23
CA THR A 216 -3.63 1.18 -18.67
C THR A 216 -3.99 2.57 -19.18
N SER A 217 -4.93 3.28 -18.55
CA SER A 217 -5.29 4.66 -18.91
C SER A 217 -4.09 5.61 -18.84
N ALA A 218 -3.87 6.43 -19.87
CA ALA A 218 -2.85 7.48 -19.85
C ALA A 218 -3.29 8.75 -19.09
N ALA A 219 -4.56 8.84 -18.71
CA ALA A 219 -5.11 10.04 -18.09
C ALA A 219 -4.58 10.25 -16.67
N LEU A 220 -4.19 11.50 -16.38
CA LEU A 220 -3.76 11.97 -15.08
C LEU A 220 -4.47 13.30 -14.79
N GLU A 221 -5.16 13.37 -13.65
CA GLU A 221 -5.80 14.61 -13.22
C GLU A 221 -4.96 15.26 -12.09
N PRO A 222 -4.78 16.59 -12.11
CA PRO A 222 -4.12 17.31 -11.03
C PRO A 222 -4.79 17.09 -9.68
N TYR A 223 -3.98 17.00 -8.63
CA TYR A 223 -4.48 16.86 -7.25
C TYR A 223 -3.45 17.39 -6.25
N VAL A 224 -3.93 17.73 -5.05
CA VAL A 224 -3.11 18.05 -3.88
C VAL A 224 -3.67 17.34 -2.67
N ASP A 225 -2.79 16.72 -1.89
CA ASP A 225 -3.12 16.12 -0.61
C ASP A 225 -2.08 16.53 0.46
N TYR A 226 -2.46 16.39 1.72
CA TYR A 226 -1.50 16.38 2.83
C TYR A 226 -0.97 14.96 3.00
N TYR A 227 0.31 14.84 3.32
CA TYR A 227 0.95 13.59 3.68
C TYR A 227 1.73 13.77 4.98
N PHE A 228 1.65 12.78 5.88
CA PHE A 228 2.43 12.75 7.10
C PHE A 228 3.38 11.55 7.09
N HIS A 229 4.68 11.84 7.10
CA HIS A 229 5.70 10.80 7.16
C HIS A 229 6.01 10.49 8.63
N ALA A 230 5.33 9.48 9.18
CA ALA A 230 5.40 9.14 10.60
C ALA A 230 6.82 8.84 11.10
N ALA A 231 7.65 8.18 10.29
CA ALA A 231 9.02 7.80 10.67
C ALA A 231 9.93 9.00 11.01
N VAL A 232 9.68 10.16 10.40
CA VAL A 232 10.49 11.38 10.59
C VAL A 232 9.65 12.56 11.10
N GLY A 233 8.41 12.31 11.49
CA GLY A 233 7.50 13.32 12.06
C GLY A 233 7.26 14.54 11.17
N THR A 234 7.39 14.41 9.85
CA THR A 234 7.36 15.55 8.91
C THR A 234 6.07 15.57 8.11
N TRP A 235 5.48 16.76 7.98
CA TRP A 235 4.31 17.01 7.14
C TRP A 235 4.73 17.47 5.76
N TYR A 236 3.98 17.04 4.76
CA TYR A 236 4.18 17.41 3.37
C TYR A 236 2.88 17.83 2.72
N ARG A 237 3.00 18.72 1.74
CA ARG A 237 2.04 18.94 0.67
C ARG A 237 2.52 18.13 -0.53
N THR A 238 1.69 17.24 -1.06
CA THR A 238 2.06 16.34 -2.16
C THR A 238 1.01 16.42 -3.25
N GLY A 239 1.40 16.22 -4.50
CA GLY A 239 0.43 16.29 -5.58
C GLY A 239 0.99 16.09 -6.97
N TYR A 240 0.11 16.34 -7.95
CA TYR A 240 0.41 16.44 -9.36
C TYR A 240 -0.19 17.74 -9.88
N ASP A 241 0.64 18.58 -10.51
CA ASP A 241 0.23 19.91 -11.00
C ASP A 241 -0.25 19.91 -12.46
N GLY A 242 -0.40 18.73 -13.08
CA GLY A 242 -0.67 18.60 -14.51
C GLY A 242 0.59 18.48 -15.37
N ARG A 243 1.78 18.70 -14.79
CA ARG A 243 3.07 18.58 -15.49
C ARG A 243 4.07 17.72 -14.73
N ARG A 244 4.14 17.84 -13.41
CA ARG A 244 5.07 17.13 -12.53
C ARG A 244 4.41 16.76 -11.21
N PHE A 245 4.95 15.70 -10.61
CA PHE A 245 4.63 15.36 -9.23
C PHE A 245 5.52 16.20 -8.29
N PHE A 246 4.93 16.67 -7.21
CA PHE A 246 5.64 17.46 -6.19
C PHE A 246 5.43 16.89 -4.80
N LEU A 247 6.39 17.19 -3.92
CA LEU A 247 6.37 16.83 -2.51
C LEU A 247 7.15 17.91 -1.75
N GLU A 248 6.44 18.70 -0.96
CA GLU A 248 6.98 19.91 -0.33
C GLU A 248 6.81 19.80 1.18
N PRO A 249 7.88 19.91 1.98
CA PRO A 249 7.76 19.90 3.42
C PRO A 249 7.02 21.14 3.90
N ILE A 250 6.06 20.95 4.80
CA ILE A 250 5.25 22.02 5.39
C ILE A 250 5.25 21.90 6.91
N ARG A 251 4.86 22.97 7.60
CA ARG A 251 4.45 22.84 9.00
C ARG A 251 3.15 22.04 9.06
N ARG A 252 2.87 21.43 10.22
CA ARG A 252 1.61 20.73 10.45
C ARG A 252 0.43 21.62 10.02
N PRO A 253 -0.39 21.18 9.05
CA PRO A 253 -1.51 21.97 8.56
C PRO A 253 -2.63 22.02 9.60
N ASN A 254 -3.45 23.06 9.53
CA ASN A 254 -4.74 23.05 10.22
C ASN A 254 -5.74 22.23 9.39
N LEU A 255 -5.99 20.99 9.81
CA LEU A 255 -6.87 20.06 9.09
C LEU A 255 -8.36 20.40 9.21
N GLU A 256 -8.76 21.27 10.14
CA GLU A 256 -10.14 21.79 10.21
C GLU A 256 -10.50 22.61 8.97
N ARG A 257 -9.50 23.12 8.24
CA ARG A 257 -9.68 23.79 6.95
C ARG A 257 -9.97 22.82 5.79
N GLY A 258 -9.91 21.51 6.04
CA GLY A 258 -10.14 20.48 5.05
C GLY A 258 -8.94 20.26 4.13
N ARG A 259 -9.22 19.78 2.91
CA ARG A 259 -8.22 19.39 1.92
C ARG A 259 -7.44 20.61 1.41
N PRO A 260 -6.15 20.46 1.08
CA PRO A 260 -5.41 21.52 0.41
C PRO A 260 -5.97 21.75 -1.01
N TRP A 261 -5.71 22.92 -1.56
CA TRP A 261 -6.07 23.27 -2.94
C TRP A 261 -4.81 23.49 -3.79
N MET A 262 -4.98 23.33 -5.11
CA MET A 262 -4.01 23.82 -6.10
C MET A 262 -4.02 25.35 -6.05
N GLU A 263 -2.85 25.97 -5.93
CA GLU A 263 -2.75 27.42 -5.99
C GLU A 263 -2.90 27.90 -7.44
N ALA A 264 -3.37 29.13 -7.63
CA ALA A 264 -3.73 29.67 -8.96
C ALA A 264 -2.54 29.79 -9.94
N GLY A 265 -1.30 29.61 -9.48
CA GLY A 265 -0.08 29.59 -10.30
C GLY A 265 0.44 28.18 -10.64
N GLU A 266 -0.24 27.13 -10.22
CA GLU A 266 0.18 25.73 -10.40
C GLU A 266 -0.66 24.97 -11.45
N ARG A 267 -1.51 25.66 -12.21
CA ARG A 267 -2.30 25.07 -13.31
C ARG A 267 -1.69 25.37 -14.69
#